data_AF-A0A840VEX7-F1
#
_entry.id   AF-A0A840VEX7-F1
#
_cell.length_a   1.000
_cell.length_b   1.000
_cell.length_c   1.000
_cell.angle_alpha   90.00
_cell.angle_beta   90.00
_cell.angle_gamma   90.00
#
_symmetry.space_group_name_H-M   'P 1'
#
loop_
_entity.id
_entity.type
_entity.pdbx_description
1 polymer ?
#
loop_
_entity_poly.entity_id
_entity_poly.type
_entity_poly.pdbx_seq_one_letter_code
_entity_poly.pdbx_strand_id
1 'polypeptide(L)'
;MEWLNLHSSVLDSPEFVGEEPVNQATWLKLQRFCIGQENGGRIESCKDWKDRKWQQLVRVTRREIETDSELWEWDGESLVVLFYPVEKETEVKTNRANGRKGGRPKKKTQPDTPEVTENKPPGFESENPTESQRFEIAETERKGRGREGNEERKGREAAAAARAREAESLVSACPRPDLTMPALEAARKCIKRHDGNHTFDEILEATKAATAAVRRWPENERIAWAPSAEKFFRDDQWRRAPESWESRRAAKVGLNKPATIDVGGRKPQLLNLDD
;
A
#
# COMPACT_ATOMS: atom_id res chain seq x y z
N MET A 1 -7.10 13.40 -12.50
CA MET A 1 -6.41 12.61 -11.46
C MET A 1 -7.40 12.37 -10.34
N GLU A 2 -7.43 11.18 -9.72
CA GLU A 2 -8.44 10.84 -8.70
C GLU A 2 -8.00 11.18 -7.26
N TRP A 3 -6.80 11.72 -7.09
CA TRP A 3 -6.23 12.04 -5.78
C TRP A 3 -5.50 13.38 -5.80
N LEU A 4 -5.46 14.03 -4.64
CA LEU A 4 -4.75 15.28 -4.43
C LEU A 4 -3.29 14.96 -4.09
N ASN A 5 -2.36 15.27 -5.01
CA ASN A 5 -0.94 14.93 -4.85
C ASN A 5 -0.13 16.18 -4.47
N LEU A 6 -0.20 16.57 -3.20
CA LEU A 6 0.60 17.67 -2.67
C LEU A 6 1.85 17.13 -1.97
N HIS A 7 2.98 17.79 -2.20
CA HIS A 7 4.16 17.56 -1.39
C HIS A 7 3.97 18.25 -0.03
N SER A 8 4.33 17.59 1.07
CA SER A 8 4.09 18.15 2.42
C SER A 8 4.77 19.50 2.62
N SER A 9 5.93 19.72 1.99
CA SER A 9 6.64 21.00 2.07
C SER A 9 5.86 22.20 1.53
N VAL A 10 4.82 21.98 0.69
CA VAL A 10 3.93 23.06 0.25
C VAL A 10 3.05 23.53 1.42
N LEU A 11 2.64 22.62 2.30
CA LEU A 11 1.87 22.96 3.49
C LEU A 11 2.73 23.61 4.57
N ASP A 12 4.05 23.42 4.51
CA ASP A 12 5.03 24.05 5.39
C ASP A 12 5.63 25.34 4.78
N SER A 13 5.17 25.76 3.60
CA SER A 13 5.72 26.93 2.90
C SER A 13 5.25 28.22 3.58
N PRO A 14 6.07 29.30 3.56
CA PRO A 14 5.69 30.57 4.17
C PRO A 14 4.43 31.16 3.53
N GLU A 15 4.25 30.98 2.22
CA GLU A 15 3.07 31.44 1.47
C GLU A 15 1.80 30.73 1.95
N PHE A 16 1.87 29.44 2.31
CA PHE A 16 0.71 28.71 2.83
C PHE A 16 0.47 28.98 4.30
N VAL A 17 1.52 28.93 5.13
CA VAL A 17 1.42 29.08 6.59
C VAL A 17 1.06 30.52 6.99
N GLY A 18 1.54 31.51 6.23
CA GLY A 18 1.25 32.93 6.46
C GLY A 18 -0.15 33.36 6.04
N GLU A 19 -0.88 32.51 5.32
CA GLU A 19 -2.16 32.84 4.70
C GLU A 19 -3.35 32.61 5.64
N GLU A 20 -4.45 33.32 5.41
CA GLU A 20 -5.65 33.19 6.23
C GLU A 20 -6.26 31.77 6.10
N PRO A 21 -6.82 31.17 7.18
CA PRO A 21 -7.40 29.82 7.12
C PRO A 21 -8.48 29.64 6.05
N VAL A 22 -9.25 30.68 5.76
CA VAL A 22 -10.26 30.68 4.69
C VAL A 22 -9.60 30.59 3.32
N ASN A 23 -8.49 31.29 3.13
CA ASN A 23 -7.73 31.28 1.89
C ASN A 23 -7.01 29.93 1.69
N GLN A 24 -6.43 29.35 2.75
CA GLN A 24 -5.90 27.98 2.72
C GLN A 24 -6.97 26.96 2.29
N ALA A 25 -8.18 27.04 2.85
CA ALA A 25 -9.29 26.17 2.50
C ALA A 25 -9.78 26.41 1.05
N THR A 26 -9.81 27.66 0.60
CA THR A 26 -10.16 28.05 -0.77
C THR A 26 -9.16 27.49 -1.77
N TRP A 27 -7.87 27.61 -1.49
CA TRP A 27 -6.81 27.02 -2.30
C TRP A 27 -6.94 25.50 -2.40
N LEU A 28 -7.20 24.78 -1.31
CA LEU A 28 -7.40 23.32 -1.36
C LEU A 28 -8.59 22.92 -2.27
N LYS A 29 -9.67 23.71 -2.25
CA LYS A 29 -10.84 23.49 -3.12
C LYS A 29 -10.51 23.78 -4.60
N LEU A 30 -9.73 24.83 -4.86
CA LEU A 30 -9.20 25.15 -6.19
C LEU A 30 -8.31 24.02 -6.72
N GLN A 31 -7.37 23.54 -5.90
CA GLN A 31 -6.52 22.39 -6.24
C GLN A 31 -7.36 21.16 -6.58
N ARG A 32 -8.35 20.82 -5.76
CA ARG A 32 -9.26 19.70 -6.02
C ARG A 32 -9.99 19.86 -7.36
N PHE A 33 -10.44 21.06 -7.71
CA PHE A 33 -11.10 21.31 -8.99
C PHE A 33 -10.13 21.13 -10.17
N CYS A 34 -8.97 21.77 -10.12
CA CYS A 34 -7.94 21.69 -11.17
C CYS A 34 -7.45 20.26 -11.39
N ILE A 35 -7.26 19.47 -10.33
CA ILE A 35 -6.84 18.07 -10.42
C ILE A 35 -7.88 17.18 -11.12
N GLY A 36 -9.16 17.48 -10.90
CA GLY A 36 -10.26 16.80 -11.58
C GLY A 36 -10.33 17.13 -13.07
N GLN A 37 -9.99 18.36 -13.45
CA GLN A 37 -9.96 18.80 -14.85
C GLN A 37 -8.63 18.49 -15.56
N GLU A 38 -7.55 18.30 -14.81
CA GLU A 38 -6.19 18.16 -15.31
C GLU A 38 -5.82 19.28 -16.28
N ASN A 39 -6.01 20.51 -15.80
CA ASN A 39 -5.86 21.76 -16.53
C ASN A 39 -4.56 22.52 -16.15
N GLY A 40 -3.58 21.82 -15.56
CA GLY A 40 -2.32 22.44 -15.17
C GLY A 40 -2.42 23.50 -14.07
N GLY A 41 -3.52 23.52 -13.30
CA GLY A 41 -3.74 24.54 -12.27
C GLY A 41 -4.33 25.84 -12.80
N ARG A 42 -4.77 25.88 -14.07
CA ARG A 42 -5.31 27.08 -14.70
C ARG A 42 -6.79 26.94 -15.03
N ILE A 43 -7.62 27.80 -14.44
CA ILE A 43 -9.06 27.86 -14.76
C ILE A 43 -9.28 28.96 -15.80
N GLU A 44 -9.50 28.56 -17.05
CA GLU A 44 -9.63 29.50 -18.16
C GLU A 44 -11.00 30.19 -18.19
N SER A 45 -11.01 31.47 -18.63
CA SER A 45 -12.23 32.26 -18.86
C SER A 45 -13.22 32.22 -17.68
N CYS A 46 -12.69 32.40 -16.46
CA CYS A 46 -13.45 32.24 -15.22
C CYS A 46 -13.73 33.54 -14.47
N LYS A 47 -13.13 34.65 -14.88
CA LYS A 47 -13.34 35.97 -14.26
C LYS A 47 -14.80 36.41 -14.19
N ASP A 48 -15.56 36.14 -15.24
CA ASP A 48 -16.98 36.51 -15.34
C ASP A 48 -17.94 35.46 -14.77
N TRP A 49 -17.43 34.39 -14.15
CA TRP A 49 -18.29 33.39 -13.55
C TRP A 49 -19.13 34.02 -12.42
N LYS A 50 -20.44 33.76 -12.48
CA LYS A 50 -21.36 34.12 -11.39
C LYS A 50 -20.99 33.32 -10.15
N ASP A 51 -21.23 33.88 -8.98
CA ASP A 51 -20.99 33.23 -7.67
C ASP A 51 -21.59 31.82 -7.60
N ARG A 52 -22.80 31.64 -8.15
CA ARG A 52 -23.44 30.32 -8.23
C ARG A 52 -22.59 29.27 -8.95
N LYS A 53 -21.90 29.66 -10.03
CA LYS A 53 -21.05 28.76 -10.82
C LYS A 53 -19.79 28.37 -10.03
N TRP A 54 -19.16 29.32 -9.34
CA TRP A 54 -18.05 29.06 -8.41
C TRP A 54 -18.45 28.06 -7.31
N GLN A 55 -19.60 28.27 -6.67
CA GLN A 55 -20.09 27.39 -5.61
C GLN A 55 -20.43 25.99 -6.09
N GLN A 56 -20.95 25.83 -7.31
CA GLN A 56 -21.34 24.53 -7.83
C GLN A 56 -20.17 23.72 -8.36
N LEU A 57 -19.26 24.35 -9.10
CA LEU A 57 -18.13 23.67 -9.75
C LEU A 57 -16.95 23.49 -8.80
N VAL A 58 -16.59 24.56 -8.08
CA VAL A 58 -15.34 24.66 -7.31
C VAL A 58 -15.58 24.56 -5.80
N ARG A 59 -16.81 24.83 -5.33
CA ARG A 59 -17.22 24.83 -3.89
C ARG A 59 -16.66 26.00 -3.09
N VAL A 60 -16.38 27.10 -3.78
CA VAL A 60 -15.96 28.39 -3.24
C VAL A 60 -16.96 29.46 -3.63
N THR A 61 -16.98 30.56 -2.91
CA THR A 61 -17.71 31.77 -3.24
C THR A 61 -16.84 32.67 -4.12
N ARG A 62 -17.48 33.54 -4.89
CA ARG A 62 -16.81 34.57 -5.68
C ARG A 62 -16.00 35.52 -4.80
N ARG A 63 -16.53 35.87 -3.61
CA ARG A 63 -15.85 36.73 -2.64
C ARG A 63 -14.53 36.15 -2.17
N GLU A 64 -14.46 34.84 -1.91
CA GLU A 64 -13.21 34.17 -1.54
C GLU A 64 -12.16 34.30 -2.66
N ILE A 65 -12.56 34.12 -3.93
CA ILE A 65 -11.63 34.17 -5.08
C ILE A 65 -11.22 35.61 -5.48
N GLU A 66 -12.05 36.60 -5.18
CA GLU A 66 -11.72 38.01 -5.39
C GLU A 66 -10.79 38.57 -4.30
N THR A 67 -10.53 37.81 -3.25
CA THR A 67 -9.57 38.19 -2.21
C THR A 67 -8.14 37.99 -2.73
N ASP A 68 -7.27 38.94 -2.39
CA ASP A 68 -5.83 38.85 -2.69
C ASP A 68 -5.19 37.74 -1.85
N SER A 69 -4.30 36.96 -2.44
CA SER A 69 -3.77 35.73 -1.85
C SER A 69 -2.46 35.34 -2.52
N GLU A 70 -1.51 34.82 -1.73
CA GLU A 70 -0.27 34.27 -2.27
C GLU A 70 -0.43 32.86 -2.86
N LEU A 71 -1.64 32.29 -2.80
CA LEU A 71 -1.91 30.91 -3.22
C LEU A 71 -2.60 30.80 -4.59
N TRP A 72 -3.11 31.90 -5.14
CA TRP A 72 -3.65 31.98 -6.49
C TRP A 72 -3.57 33.41 -7.00
N GLU A 73 -3.50 33.56 -8.32
CA GLU A 73 -3.45 34.87 -8.95
C GLU A 73 -4.34 34.92 -10.19
N TRP A 74 -4.78 36.13 -10.53
CA TRP A 74 -5.51 36.39 -11.76
C TRP A 74 -4.53 36.70 -12.90
N ASP A 75 -4.55 35.88 -13.95
CA ASP A 75 -3.84 36.11 -15.20
C ASP A 75 -4.86 36.42 -16.31
N GLY A 76 -5.13 37.72 -16.47
CA GLY A 76 -6.13 38.23 -17.40
C GLY A 76 -7.55 37.84 -17.00
N GLU A 77 -8.16 36.93 -17.76
CA GLU A 77 -9.50 36.35 -17.53
C GLU A 77 -9.46 34.96 -16.86
N SER A 78 -8.26 34.44 -16.62
CA SER A 78 -8.02 33.13 -16.05
C SER A 78 -7.51 33.23 -14.61
N LEU A 79 -7.79 32.22 -13.81
CA LEU A 79 -7.24 32.07 -12.47
C LEU A 79 -6.14 31.01 -12.49
N VAL A 80 -4.96 31.34 -11.98
CA VAL A 80 -3.80 30.45 -11.86
C VAL A 80 -3.67 30.05 -10.40
N VAL A 81 -3.67 28.74 -10.12
CA VAL A 81 -3.53 28.18 -8.78
C VAL A 81 -2.08 27.80 -8.55
N LEU A 82 -1.45 28.41 -7.54
CA LEU A 82 -0.05 28.18 -7.24
C LEU A 82 0.16 26.82 -6.56
N PHE A 83 1.39 26.30 -6.67
CA PHE A 83 1.79 24.98 -6.17
C PHE A 83 0.97 23.80 -6.74
N TYR A 84 0.32 23.97 -7.90
CA TYR A 84 -0.32 22.88 -8.61
C TYR A 84 0.73 21.86 -9.12
N PRO A 85 0.56 20.54 -8.88
CA PRO A 85 1.57 19.54 -9.19
C PRO A 85 1.57 19.13 -10.69
N VAL A 86 2.03 20.01 -11.57
CA VAL A 86 2.08 19.81 -13.05
C VAL A 86 2.90 18.59 -13.47
N GLU A 87 3.93 18.22 -12.71
CA GLU A 87 4.73 17.03 -13.01
C GLU A 87 3.93 15.74 -12.81
N LYS A 88 3.17 15.67 -11.71
CA LYS A 88 2.25 14.54 -11.42
C LYS A 88 1.08 14.52 -12.38
N GLU A 89 0.59 15.71 -12.70
CA GLU A 89 0.01 16.09 -13.99
C GLU A 89 0.29 15.14 -15.16
N THR A 90 1.48 15.41 -15.69
CA THR A 90 2.09 14.83 -16.86
C THR A 90 2.31 13.35 -16.67
N GLU A 91 2.81 12.91 -15.51
CA GLU A 91 3.01 11.49 -15.20
C GLU A 91 1.70 10.68 -15.36
N VAL A 92 0.58 11.17 -14.81
CA VAL A 92 -0.71 10.48 -14.90
C VAL A 92 -1.30 10.55 -16.31
N LYS A 93 -1.13 11.67 -17.03
CA LYS A 93 -1.50 11.76 -18.46
C LYS A 93 -0.69 10.77 -19.31
N THR A 94 0.63 10.72 -19.12
CA THR A 94 1.51 9.79 -19.82
C THR A 94 1.20 8.34 -19.49
N ASN A 95 0.96 8.01 -18.21
CA ASN A 95 0.60 6.65 -17.80
C ASN A 95 -0.75 6.22 -18.39
N ARG A 96 -1.75 7.09 -18.45
CA ARG A 96 -3.02 6.79 -19.14
C ARG A 96 -2.84 6.66 -20.65
N ALA A 97 -2.02 7.50 -21.28
CA ALA A 97 -1.71 7.39 -22.70
C ALA A 97 -0.97 6.08 -23.03
N ASN A 98 0.00 5.70 -22.20
CA ASN A 98 0.74 4.43 -22.32
C ASN A 98 -0.18 3.23 -22.05
N GLY A 99 -1.07 3.33 -21.07
CA GLY A 99 -2.10 2.32 -20.80
C GLY A 99 -3.04 2.12 -21.99
N ARG A 100 -3.44 3.20 -22.68
CA ARG A 100 -4.24 3.14 -23.91
C ARG A 100 -3.50 2.52 -25.10
N LYS A 101 -2.20 2.79 -25.22
CA LYS A 101 -1.36 2.26 -26.33
C LYS A 101 -0.98 0.79 -26.13
N GLY A 102 -1.02 0.29 -24.90
CA GLY A 102 -0.64 -1.07 -24.56
C GLY A 102 0.88 -1.31 -24.64
N GLY A 103 1.43 -2.03 -23.66
CA GLY A 103 2.83 -2.46 -23.65
C GLY A 103 3.84 -1.43 -23.09
N ARG A 104 4.95 -1.96 -22.55
CA ARG A 104 6.06 -1.17 -21.97
C ARG A 104 6.86 -0.53 -23.11
N PRO A 105 7.07 0.80 -23.13
CA PRO A 105 7.95 1.45 -24.10
C PRO A 105 9.35 0.83 -24.02
N LYS A 106 9.93 0.44 -25.18
CA LYS A 106 11.33 -0.01 -25.24
C LYS A 106 12.23 1.16 -24.81
N LYS A 107 13.05 0.93 -23.78
CA LYS A 107 14.06 1.89 -23.29
C LYS A 107 14.98 2.24 -24.46
N LYS A 108 14.94 3.49 -24.93
CA LYS A 108 15.94 3.99 -25.88
C LYS A 108 17.23 4.20 -25.07
N THR A 109 18.27 3.46 -25.41
CA THR A 109 19.64 3.73 -24.97
C THR A 109 20.01 5.12 -25.48
N GLN A 110 20.33 6.05 -24.59
CA GLN A 110 20.88 7.34 -24.99
C GLN A 110 22.28 7.12 -25.58
N PRO A 111 22.69 7.87 -26.61
CA PRO A 111 24.05 7.81 -27.15
C PRO A 111 25.02 8.48 -26.17
N ASP A 112 26.12 7.78 -25.88
CA ASP A 112 27.21 8.20 -25.02
C ASP A 112 27.85 9.52 -25.50
N THR A 113 28.16 10.40 -24.55
CA THR A 113 29.10 11.53 -24.73
C THR A 113 30.52 10.97 -24.58
N PRO A 114 31.52 11.42 -25.37
CA PRO A 114 32.73 10.66 -25.63
C PRO A 114 33.73 10.76 -24.48
N GLU A 115 34.26 9.60 -24.05
CA GLU A 115 35.40 9.51 -23.14
C GLU A 115 36.69 9.21 -23.93
N VAL A 116 37.75 9.89 -23.51
CA VAL A 116 39.05 10.03 -24.16
C VAL A 116 39.88 8.73 -24.06
N THR A 117 40.66 8.51 -25.12
CA THR A 117 41.75 7.54 -25.40
C THR A 117 42.46 6.94 -24.17
N GLU A 118 42.89 5.67 -24.14
CA GLU A 118 44.05 5.13 -24.86
C GLU A 118 44.35 3.66 -24.42
N ASN A 119 45.04 2.90 -25.29
CA ASN A 119 45.82 1.66 -25.08
C ASN A 119 45.18 0.27 -25.38
N LYS A 120 45.49 -0.23 -26.60
CA LYS A 120 45.54 -1.63 -27.10
C LYS A 120 46.96 -2.22 -26.80
N PRO A 121 47.40 -3.48 -27.11
CA PRO A 121 46.82 -4.63 -27.87
C PRO A 121 47.26 -6.04 -27.34
N PRO A 122 47.37 -7.17 -28.10
CA PRO A 122 46.84 -7.62 -29.42
C PRO A 122 46.18 -9.04 -29.40
N GLY A 123 45.53 -9.47 -30.49
CA GLY A 123 45.26 -10.91 -30.70
C GLY A 123 44.24 -11.31 -31.78
N PHE A 124 44.76 -11.66 -32.96
CA PHE A 124 44.23 -12.59 -33.97
C PHE A 124 43.20 -12.12 -35.02
N GLU A 125 43.62 -12.21 -36.28
CA GLU A 125 42.86 -11.97 -37.51
C GLU A 125 42.16 -13.26 -37.98
N SER A 126 41.00 -13.06 -38.62
CA SER A 126 40.69 -13.54 -39.98
C SER A 126 39.36 -14.29 -40.14
N GLU A 127 38.71 -13.91 -41.24
CA GLU A 127 37.70 -14.60 -42.06
C GLU A 127 36.21 -14.48 -41.68
N ASN A 128 35.53 -13.58 -42.40
CA ASN A 128 34.08 -13.62 -42.64
C ASN A 128 33.72 -14.80 -43.55
N PRO A 129 32.60 -15.50 -43.27
CA PRO A 129 31.75 -16.03 -44.33
C PRO A 129 30.35 -15.41 -44.28
N THR A 130 30.05 -14.69 -45.36
CA THR A 130 28.81 -14.58 -46.14
C THR A 130 27.44 -14.55 -45.43
N GLU A 131 26.75 -13.45 -45.69
CA GLU A 131 25.55 -12.86 -45.09
C GLU A 131 24.19 -13.54 -45.36
N SER A 132 24.13 -14.85 -45.66
CA SER A 132 22.87 -15.44 -46.20
C SER A 132 22.21 -16.54 -45.37
N GLN A 133 22.67 -16.84 -44.15
CA GLN A 133 22.03 -17.86 -43.28
C GLN A 133 21.67 -17.39 -41.86
N ARG A 134 21.81 -16.09 -41.55
CA ARG A 134 21.62 -15.57 -40.18
C ARG A 134 20.19 -15.12 -39.85
N PHE A 135 19.24 -15.22 -40.78
CA PHE A 135 17.88 -14.69 -40.60
C PHE A 135 16.84 -15.68 -40.06
N GLU A 136 17.02 -17.01 -40.17
CA GLU A 136 15.99 -17.95 -39.69
C GLU A 136 16.14 -18.36 -38.20
N ILE A 137 17.35 -18.32 -37.63
CA ILE A 137 17.57 -18.70 -36.21
C ILE A 137 17.17 -17.55 -35.26
N ALA A 138 17.30 -16.29 -35.68
CA ALA A 138 17.03 -15.12 -34.83
C ALA A 138 15.53 -14.79 -34.65
N GLU A 139 14.66 -15.24 -35.58
CA GLU A 139 13.22 -14.99 -35.50
C GLU A 139 12.50 -15.92 -34.52
N THR A 140 12.98 -17.16 -34.38
CA THR A 140 12.43 -18.14 -33.43
C THR A 140 12.82 -17.81 -31.98
N GLU A 141 14.07 -17.39 -31.72
CA GLU A 141 14.51 -17.00 -30.37
C GLU A 141 13.85 -15.69 -29.86
N ARG A 142 13.61 -14.71 -30.74
CA ARG A 142 13.00 -13.42 -30.36
C ARG A 142 11.50 -13.54 -30.05
N LYS A 143 10.80 -14.47 -30.72
CA LYS A 143 9.37 -14.74 -30.46
C LYS A 143 9.17 -15.52 -29.15
N GLY A 144 10.15 -16.34 -28.75
CA GLY A 144 10.19 -17.03 -27.46
C GLY A 144 10.32 -16.09 -26.27
N ARG A 145 11.37 -15.26 -26.22
CA ARG A 145 11.63 -14.35 -25.07
C ARG A 145 10.53 -13.32 -24.77
N GLY A 146 9.87 -12.80 -25.82
CA GLY A 146 8.78 -11.83 -25.66
C GLY A 146 7.51 -12.44 -25.08
N ARG A 147 7.25 -13.73 -25.38
CA ARG A 147 6.13 -14.50 -24.84
C ARG A 147 6.43 -14.96 -23.42
N GLU A 148 7.66 -15.42 -23.18
CA GLU A 148 8.17 -15.85 -21.87
C GLU A 148 8.10 -14.72 -20.83
N GLY A 149 8.54 -13.50 -21.16
CA GLY A 149 8.46 -12.35 -20.23
C GLY A 149 7.04 -11.82 -19.97
N ASN A 150 6.11 -11.99 -20.92
CA ASN A 150 4.70 -11.63 -20.72
C ASN A 150 3.97 -12.69 -19.88
N GLU A 151 4.26 -13.96 -20.10
CA GLU A 151 3.77 -15.07 -19.29
C GLU A 151 4.34 -15.01 -17.86
N GLU A 152 5.61 -14.65 -17.69
CA GLU A 152 6.23 -14.46 -16.37
C GLU A 152 5.60 -13.27 -15.62
N ARG A 153 5.33 -12.15 -16.30
CA ARG A 153 4.65 -10.99 -15.69
C ARG A 153 3.20 -11.31 -15.32
N LYS A 154 2.44 -11.96 -16.21
CA LYS A 154 1.08 -12.43 -15.90
C LYS A 154 1.09 -13.43 -14.75
N GLY A 155 2.07 -14.32 -14.69
CA GLY A 155 2.27 -15.24 -13.57
C GLY A 155 2.52 -14.51 -12.25
N ARG A 156 3.35 -13.46 -12.25
CA ARG A 156 3.61 -12.62 -11.06
C ARG A 156 2.38 -11.83 -10.61
N GLU A 157 1.64 -11.24 -11.54
CA GLU A 157 0.40 -10.50 -11.24
C GLU A 157 -0.70 -11.44 -10.71
N ALA A 158 -0.86 -12.63 -11.33
CA ALA A 158 -1.77 -13.66 -10.85
C ALA A 158 -1.38 -14.18 -9.46
N ALA A 159 -0.09 -14.40 -9.21
CA ALA A 159 0.42 -14.81 -7.90
C ALA A 159 0.22 -13.72 -6.83
N ALA A 160 0.37 -12.45 -7.19
CA ALA A 160 0.09 -11.33 -6.28
C ALA A 160 -1.40 -11.22 -5.94
N ALA A 161 -2.29 -11.42 -6.93
CA ALA A 161 -3.73 -11.46 -6.72
C ALA A 161 -4.17 -12.66 -5.88
N ALA A 162 -3.57 -13.84 -6.10
CA ALA A 162 -3.80 -15.03 -5.28
C ALA A 162 -3.40 -14.77 -3.81
N ARG A 163 -2.20 -14.23 -3.59
CA ARG A 163 -1.71 -13.86 -2.24
C ARG A 163 -2.57 -12.80 -1.56
N ALA A 164 -3.20 -11.89 -2.33
CA ALA A 164 -4.15 -10.94 -1.77
C ALA A 164 -5.42 -11.62 -1.24
N ARG A 165 -6.00 -12.56 -2.02
CA ARG A 165 -7.17 -13.35 -1.61
C ARG A 165 -6.87 -14.25 -0.41
N GLU A 166 -5.69 -14.86 -0.41
CA GLU A 166 -5.20 -15.66 0.72
C GLU A 166 -5.12 -14.82 2.01
N ALA A 167 -4.53 -13.63 1.93
CA ALA A 167 -4.44 -12.73 3.08
C ALA A 167 -5.81 -12.28 3.60
N GLU A 168 -6.77 -11.98 2.70
CA GLU A 168 -8.14 -11.67 3.09
C GLU A 168 -8.81 -12.85 3.80
N SER A 169 -8.64 -14.07 3.27
CA SER A 169 -9.16 -15.30 3.88
C SER A 169 -8.61 -15.49 5.30
N LEU A 170 -7.30 -15.31 5.50
CA LEU A 170 -6.68 -15.37 6.84
C LEU A 170 -7.23 -14.32 7.80
N VAL A 171 -7.30 -13.06 7.39
CA VAL A 171 -7.81 -11.97 8.24
C VAL A 171 -9.27 -12.18 8.60
N SER A 172 -10.08 -12.70 7.67
CA SER A 172 -11.49 -13.03 7.93
C SER A 172 -11.65 -14.18 8.93
N ALA A 173 -10.68 -15.11 8.98
CA ALA A 173 -10.70 -16.27 9.85
C ALA A 173 -10.20 -15.96 11.28
N CYS A 174 -9.64 -14.77 11.54
CA CYS A 174 -9.09 -14.39 12.84
C CYS A 174 -10.14 -14.26 13.95
N PRO A 175 -9.73 -14.37 15.23
CA PRO A 175 -10.64 -14.23 16.37
C PRO A 175 -11.33 -12.86 16.41
N ARG A 176 -10.59 -11.82 16.02
CA ARG A 176 -11.09 -10.45 15.83
C ARG A 176 -10.77 -10.01 14.40
N PRO A 177 -11.67 -10.29 13.43
CA PRO A 177 -11.43 -9.93 12.05
C PRO A 177 -11.46 -8.41 11.93
N ASP A 178 -10.46 -7.86 11.25
CA ASP A 178 -10.36 -6.45 10.91
C ASP A 178 -9.71 -6.34 9.54
N LEU A 179 -10.49 -6.03 8.50
CA LEU A 179 -10.04 -5.97 7.10
C LEU A 179 -9.33 -4.64 6.77
N THR A 180 -8.71 -4.01 7.77
CA THR A 180 -7.89 -2.82 7.57
C THR A 180 -6.61 -3.17 6.79
N MET A 181 -6.07 -2.16 6.10
CA MET A 181 -4.83 -2.29 5.33
C MET A 181 -3.65 -2.86 6.16
N PRO A 182 -3.42 -2.45 7.43
CA PRO A 182 -2.35 -3.02 8.25
C PRO A 182 -2.54 -4.50 8.56
N ALA A 183 -3.77 -4.95 8.78
CA ALA A 183 -4.07 -6.37 9.04
C ALA A 183 -3.84 -7.24 7.80
N LEU A 184 -4.28 -6.79 6.63
CA LEU A 184 -4.02 -7.46 5.36
C LEU A 184 -2.52 -7.52 5.04
N GLU A 185 -1.78 -6.44 5.30
CA GLU A 185 -0.33 -6.42 5.13
C GLU A 185 0.38 -7.37 6.11
N ALA A 186 -0.07 -7.43 7.37
CA ALA A 186 0.46 -8.37 8.36
C ALA A 186 0.23 -9.83 7.93
N ALA A 187 -0.96 -10.17 7.42
CA ALA A 187 -1.26 -11.50 6.88
C ALA A 187 -0.38 -11.84 5.66
N ARG A 188 -0.22 -10.91 4.71
CA ARG A 188 0.70 -11.09 3.56
C ARG A 188 2.14 -11.32 4.01
N LYS A 189 2.63 -10.54 4.98
CA LYS A 189 3.96 -10.70 5.57
C LYS A 189 4.10 -12.06 6.28
N CYS A 190 3.05 -12.53 6.95
CA CYS A 190 3.01 -13.85 7.59
C CYS A 190 3.15 -14.97 6.55
N ILE A 191 2.32 -14.98 5.49
CA ILE A 191 2.41 -15.96 4.40
C ILE A 191 3.83 -15.98 3.82
N LYS A 192 4.40 -14.80 3.54
CA LYS A 192 5.76 -14.70 2.99
C LYS A 192 6.85 -15.17 3.96
N ARG A 193 6.70 -14.90 5.27
CA ARG A 193 7.69 -15.28 6.31
C ARG A 193 7.77 -16.81 6.46
N HIS A 194 6.66 -17.50 6.26
CA HIS A 194 6.55 -18.95 6.46
C HIS A 194 6.50 -19.75 5.16
N ASP A 195 6.71 -19.10 4.02
CA ASP A 195 6.80 -19.74 2.71
C ASP A 195 7.84 -20.87 2.76
N GLY A 196 7.42 -22.10 2.40
CA GLY A 196 8.24 -23.31 2.46
C GLY A 196 8.29 -24.05 3.80
N ASN A 197 7.91 -23.42 4.91
CA ASN A 197 7.85 -24.07 6.23
C ASN A 197 6.43 -24.46 6.64
N HIS A 198 5.44 -23.66 6.22
CA HIS A 198 4.02 -23.89 6.44
C HIS A 198 3.29 -23.55 5.16
N THR A 199 2.34 -24.39 4.78
CA THR A 199 1.42 -24.13 3.69
C THR A 199 0.37 -23.10 4.13
N PHE A 200 -0.22 -22.42 3.14
CA PHE A 200 -1.32 -21.50 3.41
C PHE A 200 -2.48 -22.17 4.18
N ASP A 201 -2.85 -23.39 3.79
CA ASP A 201 -3.94 -24.14 4.41
C ASP A 201 -3.64 -24.51 5.86
N GLU A 202 -2.40 -24.85 6.20
CA GLU A 202 -1.99 -25.10 7.60
C GLU A 202 -2.14 -23.84 8.47
N ILE A 203 -1.71 -22.68 7.96
CA ILE A 203 -1.87 -21.40 8.66
C ILE A 203 -3.35 -21.07 8.81
N LEU A 204 -4.16 -21.32 7.78
CA LEU A 204 -5.59 -21.04 7.79
C LEU A 204 -6.34 -21.94 8.78
N GLU A 205 -6.06 -23.24 8.80
CA GLU A 205 -6.67 -24.17 9.75
C GLU A 205 -6.24 -23.88 11.20
N ALA A 206 -4.96 -23.56 11.43
CA ALA A 206 -4.48 -23.14 12.74
C ALA A 206 -5.16 -21.83 13.21
N THR A 207 -5.36 -20.88 12.28
CA THR A 207 -6.08 -19.62 12.55
C THR A 207 -7.54 -19.90 12.93
N LYS A 208 -8.24 -20.77 12.19
CA LYS A 208 -9.61 -21.18 12.51
C LYS A 208 -9.69 -21.89 13.88
N ALA A 209 -8.72 -22.75 14.19
CA ALA A 209 -8.67 -23.46 15.47
C ALA A 209 -8.47 -22.48 16.65
N ALA A 210 -7.57 -21.51 16.51
CA ALA A 210 -7.40 -20.43 17.49
C ALA A 210 -8.70 -19.61 17.66
N THR A 211 -9.36 -19.27 16.56
CA THR A 211 -10.66 -18.57 16.58
C THR A 211 -11.74 -19.38 17.27
N ALA A 212 -11.81 -20.69 17.02
CA ALA A 212 -12.76 -21.58 17.70
C ALA A 212 -12.51 -21.62 19.21
N ALA A 213 -11.24 -21.63 19.65
CA ALA A 213 -10.89 -21.57 21.06
C ALA A 213 -11.31 -20.24 21.71
N VAL A 214 -11.01 -19.10 21.07
CA VAL A 214 -11.42 -17.76 21.55
C VAL A 214 -12.94 -17.59 21.57
N ARG A 215 -13.66 -18.20 20.63
CA ARG A 215 -15.13 -18.15 20.59
C ARG A 215 -15.81 -18.82 21.78
N ARG A 216 -15.11 -19.71 22.51
CA ARG A 216 -15.60 -20.31 23.76
C ARG A 216 -15.59 -19.31 24.93
N TRP A 217 -14.90 -18.18 24.80
CA TRP A 217 -14.85 -17.16 25.85
C TRP A 217 -16.14 -16.32 25.88
N PRO A 218 -16.48 -15.72 27.03
CA PRO A 218 -17.55 -14.73 27.12
C PRO A 218 -17.32 -13.55 26.16
N GLU A 219 -18.38 -13.04 25.54
CA GLU A 219 -18.33 -11.99 24.49
C GLU A 219 -17.50 -10.76 24.92
N ASN A 220 -17.71 -10.29 26.14
CA ASN A 220 -17.00 -9.15 26.72
C ASN A 220 -15.48 -9.39 26.85
N GLU A 221 -15.05 -10.65 27.03
CA GLU A 221 -13.64 -11.00 27.09
C GLU A 221 -13.02 -11.15 25.71
N ARG A 222 -13.79 -11.63 24.71
CA ARG A 222 -13.32 -11.69 23.33
C ARG A 222 -12.97 -10.29 22.81
N ILE A 223 -13.86 -9.31 23.01
CA ILE A 223 -13.65 -7.94 22.52
C ILE A 223 -12.44 -7.28 23.22
N ALA A 224 -12.29 -7.52 24.52
CA ALA A 224 -11.25 -6.88 25.32
C ALA A 224 -9.87 -7.53 25.18
N TRP A 225 -9.78 -8.85 24.96
CA TRP A 225 -8.53 -9.61 25.07
C TRP A 225 -8.11 -10.39 23.83
N ALA A 226 -9.02 -10.60 22.85
CA ALA A 226 -8.59 -11.19 21.59
C ALA A 226 -7.66 -10.21 20.85
N PRO A 227 -6.49 -10.66 20.37
CA PRO A 227 -5.61 -9.80 19.60
C PRO A 227 -6.29 -9.34 18.31
N SER A 228 -5.99 -8.12 17.88
CA SER A 228 -6.36 -7.67 16.54
C SER A 228 -5.71 -8.57 15.48
N ALA A 229 -6.33 -8.68 14.30
CA ALA A 229 -5.78 -9.46 13.20
C ALA A 229 -4.32 -9.06 12.86
N GLU A 230 -3.99 -7.77 12.90
CA GLU A 230 -2.63 -7.28 12.71
C GLU A 230 -1.64 -7.87 13.72
N LYS A 231 -1.95 -7.79 15.03
CA LYS A 231 -1.09 -8.33 16.08
C LYS A 231 -1.03 -9.87 16.02
N PHE A 232 -2.15 -10.50 15.71
CA PHE A 232 -2.26 -11.95 15.59
C PHE A 232 -1.28 -12.53 14.56
N PHE A 233 -1.19 -11.92 13.37
CA PHE A 233 -0.24 -12.37 12.33
C PHE A 233 1.17 -11.84 12.51
N ARG A 234 1.36 -10.65 13.08
CA ARG A 234 2.70 -10.11 13.36
C ARG A 234 3.47 -11.03 14.32
N ASP A 235 2.79 -11.50 15.37
CA ASP A 235 3.38 -12.27 16.47
C ASP A 235 3.20 -13.80 16.28
N ASP A 236 2.75 -14.25 15.08
CA ASP A 236 2.53 -15.65 14.75
C ASP A 236 1.64 -16.41 15.76
N GLN A 237 0.61 -15.75 16.28
CA GLN A 237 -0.27 -16.28 17.34
C GLN A 237 -1.06 -17.52 16.90
N TRP A 238 -1.22 -17.75 15.60
CA TRP A 238 -1.82 -18.96 15.02
C TRP A 238 -1.02 -20.22 15.35
N ARG A 239 0.27 -20.12 15.69
CA ARG A 239 1.12 -21.25 16.11
C ARG A 239 0.85 -21.73 17.53
N ARG A 240 0.14 -20.93 18.34
CA ARG A 240 -0.19 -21.32 19.71
C ARG A 240 -1.16 -22.49 19.68
N ALA A 241 -0.93 -23.48 20.54
CA ALA A 241 -1.86 -24.58 20.72
C ALA A 241 -3.27 -24.00 21.01
N PRO A 242 -4.34 -24.45 20.32
CA PRO A 242 -5.69 -23.95 20.55
C PRO A 242 -6.12 -24.04 22.03
N GLU A 243 -5.67 -25.08 22.72
CA GLU A 243 -5.90 -25.33 24.15
C GLU A 243 -5.24 -24.26 25.06
N SER A 244 -4.19 -23.58 24.60
CA SER A 244 -3.46 -22.56 25.36
C SER A 244 -4.13 -21.18 25.37
N TRP A 245 -5.29 -21.05 24.70
CA TRP A 245 -6.09 -19.85 24.68
C TRP A 245 -6.97 -19.79 25.93
N GLU A 246 -6.43 -19.21 26.99
CA GLU A 246 -7.17 -18.96 28.21
C GLU A 246 -7.71 -17.54 28.29
N SER A 247 -8.96 -17.42 28.73
CA SER A 247 -9.57 -16.13 29.05
C SER A 247 -8.94 -15.56 30.33
N ARG A 248 -9.00 -14.24 30.53
CA ARG A 248 -8.36 -13.61 31.72
C ARG A 248 -9.01 -14.06 33.03
N ARG A 249 -10.30 -14.43 33.02
CA ARG A 249 -10.96 -15.07 34.18
C ARG A 249 -10.42 -16.47 34.43
N ALA A 250 -10.25 -17.28 33.39
CA ALA A 250 -9.65 -18.61 33.52
C ALA A 250 -8.20 -18.55 34.01
N ALA A 251 -7.40 -17.62 33.47
CA ALA A 251 -6.00 -17.41 33.91
C ALA A 251 -5.92 -16.95 35.38
N LYS A 252 -6.85 -16.11 35.85
CA LYS A 252 -6.95 -15.73 37.26
C LYS A 252 -7.39 -16.88 38.17
N VAL A 253 -8.25 -17.78 37.69
CA VAL A 253 -8.64 -18.99 38.43
C VAL A 253 -7.49 -20.00 38.49
N GLY A 254 -6.66 -20.10 37.44
CA GLY A 254 -5.45 -20.92 37.42
C GLY A 254 -4.37 -20.44 38.40
N LEU A 255 -4.19 -19.13 38.56
CA LEU A 255 -3.31 -18.51 39.56
C LEU A 255 -3.79 -18.73 41.02
N ASN A 256 -5.06 -19.07 41.21
CA ASN A 256 -5.66 -19.40 42.51
C ASN A 256 -5.75 -20.90 42.77
N LYS A 257 -5.23 -21.78 41.88
CA LYS A 257 -4.98 -23.16 42.27
C LYS A 257 -3.77 -23.13 43.23
N PRO A 258 -3.89 -23.66 44.46
CA PRO A 258 -2.71 -23.79 45.31
C PRO A 258 -1.71 -24.65 44.53
N ALA A 259 -0.55 -24.06 44.23
CA ALA A 259 0.56 -24.83 43.70
C ALA A 259 0.84 -25.94 44.71
N THR A 260 0.50 -27.18 44.38
CA THR A 260 1.02 -28.35 45.08
C THR A 260 2.49 -28.40 44.76
N ILE A 261 3.27 -27.64 45.54
CA ILE A 261 4.69 -27.84 45.68
C ILE A 261 4.82 -29.18 46.38
N ASP A 262 5.26 -30.20 45.64
CA ASP A 262 5.74 -31.45 46.22
C ASP A 262 7.06 -31.16 46.96
N VAL A 263 6.94 -30.66 48.19
CA VAL A 263 8.03 -30.68 49.16
C VAL A 263 7.97 -32.06 49.80
N GLY A 264 8.83 -32.94 49.31
CA GLY A 264 8.83 -34.37 49.59
C GLY A 264 8.42 -34.76 51.01
N GLY A 265 7.47 -35.70 51.05
CA GLY A 265 7.43 -36.71 52.11
C GLY A 265 6.78 -36.35 53.45
N ARG A 266 5.87 -35.37 53.55
CA ARG A 266 4.97 -35.27 54.72
C ARG A 266 3.53 -34.96 54.32
N LYS A 267 2.61 -35.84 54.73
CA LYS A 267 1.16 -35.65 54.56
C LYS A 267 0.72 -34.36 55.28
N PRO A 268 -0.06 -33.47 54.64
CA PRO A 268 -0.65 -32.33 55.33
C PRO A 268 -1.75 -32.81 56.29
N GLN A 269 -1.66 -32.40 57.56
CA GLN A 269 -2.75 -32.53 58.53
C GLN A 269 -3.81 -31.47 58.23
N LEU A 270 -5.07 -31.90 58.16
CA LEU A 270 -6.24 -31.03 58.10
C LEU A 270 -6.42 -30.37 59.47
N LEU A 271 -6.19 -29.06 59.55
CA LEU A 271 -6.72 -28.23 60.63
C LEU A 271 -8.15 -27.83 60.23
N ASN A 272 -9.12 -28.57 60.76
CA ASN A 272 -10.52 -28.16 60.74
C ASN A 272 -10.66 -26.99 61.71
N LEU A 273 -11.09 -25.84 61.19
CA LEU A 273 -11.61 -24.73 61.97
C LEU A 273 -13.12 -24.78 61.83
N ASP A 274 -13.76 -25.49 62.75
CA ASP A 274 -15.15 -25.26 63.15
C ASP A 274 -15.15 -25.16 64.68
N ASP A 275 -15.60 -24.00 65.16
CA ASP A 275 -15.85 -23.52 66.55
C ASP A 275 -14.68 -23.40 67.56
#